data_AF-A0A820F591-F1
#
_entry.id   AF-A0A820F591-F1
#
_cell.length_a   1.000
_cell.length_b   1.000
_cell.length_c   1.000
_cell.angle_alpha   90.00
_cell.angle_beta   90.00
_cell.angle_gamma   90.00
#
_symmetry.space_group_name_H-M   'P 1'
#
loop_
_entity.id
_entity.type
_entity.pdbx_description
1 polymer ?
#
loop_
_entity_poly.entity_id
_entity_poly.type
_entity_poly.pdbx_seq_one_letter_code
_entity_poly.pdbx_strand_id
1 'polypeptide(L)' 'ATLFNIEQQQQLSKLRYDKGRANPSYALNDMVWFKVLVRRSKLDPRYHGPFRIIK' A
#
# COMPACT_ATOMS: atom_id res chain seq x y z
N ALA A 1 2.79 -11.96 27.44
CA ALA A 1 3.36 -10.69 26.92
C ALA A 1 3.01 -10.52 25.43
N THR A 2 1.74 -10.25 25.09
CA THR A 2 1.30 -10.29 23.67
C THR A 2 0.11 -9.38 23.33
N LEU A 3 -0.67 -8.90 24.31
CA LEU A 3 -1.89 -8.12 24.04
C LEU A 3 -1.63 -6.62 23.80
N PHE A 4 -0.55 -6.07 24.38
CA PHE A 4 -0.21 -4.64 24.27
C PHE A 4 0.09 -4.20 22.83
N ASN A 5 0.43 -5.14 21.95
CA ASN A 5 0.89 -4.86 20.60
C ASN A 5 -0.28 -4.77 19.59
N ILE A 6 -1.38 -5.51 19.81
CA ILE A 6 -2.43 -5.62 18.77
C ILE A 6 -3.22 -4.31 18.64
N GLU A 7 -3.67 -3.74 19.75
CA GLU A 7 -4.45 -2.49 19.75
C GLU A 7 -3.63 -1.32 19.20
N GLN A 8 -2.35 -1.23 19.58
CA GLN A 8 -1.45 -0.21 19.07
C GLN A 8 -1.22 -0.36 17.55
N GLN A 9 -1.04 -1.58 17.04
CA GLN A 9 -0.90 -1.84 15.61
C GLN A 9 -2.18 -1.55 14.83
N GLN A 10 -3.35 -1.79 15.43
CA GLN A 10 -4.64 -1.42 14.84
C GLN A 10 -4.82 0.10 14.76
N GLN A 11 -4.49 0.83 15.83
CA GLN A 11 -4.53 2.30 15.84
C GLN A 11 -3.57 2.91 14.81
N LEU A 12 -2.34 2.40 14.70
CA LEU A 12 -1.37 2.83 13.69
C LEU A 12 -1.84 2.51 12.26
N SER A 13 -2.47 1.36 12.04
CA SER A 13 -3.03 0.99 10.73
C SER A 13 -4.18 1.92 10.34
N LYS A 14 -5.06 2.24 11.29
CA LYS A 14 -6.15 3.20 11.10
C LYS A 14 -5.61 4.60 10.78
N LEU A 15 -4.66 5.11 11.58
CA LEU A 15 -4.00 6.40 11.31
C LEU A 15 -3.32 6.48 9.93
N ARG A 16 -2.72 5.38 9.47
CA ARG A 16 -2.12 5.31 8.12
C ARG A 16 -3.17 5.28 7.01
N TYR A 17 -4.30 4.63 7.24
CA TYR A 17 -5.44 4.60 6.31
C TYR A 17 -6.11 5.98 6.21
N ASP A 18 -6.34 6.61 7.36
CA ASP A 18 -6.99 7.92 7.49
C ASP A 18 -6.13 9.08 6.97
N LYS A 19 -4.82 8.85 6.74
CA LYS A 19 -3.85 9.84 6.25
C LYS A 19 -4.08 10.33 4.81
N GLY A 20 -5.26 10.09 4.22
CA GLY A 20 -5.67 10.68 2.95
C GLY A 20 -4.80 10.29 1.75
N ARG A 21 -4.09 9.15 1.81
CA ARG A 21 -3.27 8.63 0.70
C ARG A 21 -4.10 8.15 -0.50
N ALA A 22 -5.39 8.45 -0.54
CA ALA A 22 -6.28 8.14 -1.64
C ALA A 22 -5.89 8.88 -2.93
N ASN A 23 -5.30 10.08 -2.80
CA ASN A 23 -4.91 10.92 -3.95
C ASN A 23 -3.41 11.27 -3.89
N PRO A 24 -2.52 10.33 -4.18
CA PRO A 24 -1.10 10.64 -4.38
C PRO A 24 -0.91 11.58 -5.58
N SER A 25 0.00 12.54 -5.46
CA SER A 25 0.51 13.32 -6.60
C SER A 25 1.64 12.54 -7.26
N TYR A 26 1.70 12.59 -8.59
CA TYR A 26 2.71 11.89 -9.39
C TYR A 26 3.40 12.84 -10.36
N ALA A 27 4.70 12.63 -10.58
CA ALA A 27 5.49 13.33 -11.58
C ALA A 27 5.89 12.41 -12.74
N LEU A 28 6.24 13.02 -13.88
CA LEU A 28 6.87 12.30 -14.99
C LEU A 28 8.16 11.63 -14.52
N ASN A 29 8.37 10.39 -14.95
CA ASN A 29 9.47 9.49 -14.59
C ASN A 29 9.44 8.90 -13.17
N ASP A 30 8.42 9.18 -12.36
CA ASP A 30 8.26 8.51 -11.07
C ASP A 30 8.18 6.99 -11.22
N MET A 31 8.86 6.27 -10.33
CA MET A 31 8.74 4.81 -10.25
C MET A 31 7.53 4.41 -9.42
N VAL A 32 6.60 3.70 -10.05
CA VAL A 32 5.36 3.25 -9.44
C VAL A 32 5.16 1.75 -9.59
N TRP A 33 4.33 1.21 -8.70
CA TRP A 33 3.94 -0.20 -8.69
C TRP A 33 2.43 -0.29 -8.83
N PHE A 34 1.94 -1.19 -9.68
CA PHE A 34 0.51 -1.38 -9.90
C PHE A 34 -0.04 -2.49 -9.00
N LYS A 35 -1.20 -2.24 -8.39
CA LYS A 35 -1.91 -3.25 -7.59
C LYS A 35 -2.45 -4.35 -8.49
N VAL A 36 -2.16 -5.61 -8.16
CA VAL A 36 -2.74 -6.76 -8.86
C VAL A 36 -4.21 -6.90 -8.46
N LEU A 37 -5.16 -6.84 -9.41
CA LEU A 37 -6.62 -6.82 -9.15
C LEU A 37 -7.31 -8.20 -9.22
N VAL A 38 -6.71 -9.18 -9.88
CA VAL A 38 -7.27 -10.53 -10.09
C VAL A 38 -7.02 -11.47 -8.91
N ARG A 39 -7.68 -12.65 -8.89
CA ARG A 39 -7.62 -13.65 -7.80
C ARG A 39 -6.17 -13.94 -7.39
N ARG A 40 -5.87 -13.80 -6.09
CA ARG A 40 -4.55 -14.03 -5.49
C ARG A 40 -4.69 -14.91 -4.27
N SER A 41 -3.73 -15.79 -4.06
CA SER A 41 -3.52 -16.50 -2.81
C SER A 41 -2.98 -15.55 -1.73
N LYS A 42 -2.92 -16.03 -0.48
CA LYS A 42 -2.44 -15.23 0.67
C LYS A 42 -0.97 -14.81 0.53
N LEU A 43 -0.16 -15.64 -0.12
CA LEU A 43 1.28 -15.44 -0.26
C LEU A 43 1.67 -14.81 -1.61
N ASP A 44 0.70 -14.56 -2.48
CA ASP A 44 0.97 -13.97 -3.78
C ASP A 44 1.31 -12.47 -3.66
N PRO A 45 2.17 -11.96 -4.56
CA PRO A 45 2.51 -10.55 -4.61
C PRO A 45 1.28 -9.64 -4.73
N ARG A 46 1.26 -8.57 -3.93
CA ARG A 46 0.16 -7.60 -3.93
C ARG A 46 0.28 -6.53 -5.03
N TYR A 47 1.49 -6.32 -5.53
CA TYR A 47 1.85 -5.29 -6.50
C TYR A 47 2.81 -5.87 -7.54
N HIS A 48 2.83 -5.30 -8.75
CA HIS A 48 3.77 -5.63 -9.82
C HIS A 48 4.44 -4.36 -10.37
N GLY A 49 5.68 -4.49 -10.86
CA GLY A 49 6.52 -3.37 -11.30
C GLY A 49 8.02 -3.64 -11.07
N PRO A 50 8.86 -2.59 -11.02
CA PRO A 50 8.52 -1.17 -11.11
C PRO A 50 8.24 -0.69 -12.55
N PHE A 51 7.42 0.35 -12.68
CA PHE A 51 7.13 1.06 -13.93
C PHE A 51 7.46 2.53 -13.80
N ARG A 52 7.68 3.23 -14.92
CA ARG A 52 7.84 4.69 -14.95
C ARG A 52 6.61 5.35 -15.55
N ILE A 53 6.18 6.46 -14.95
CA ILE A 53 5.15 7.33 -15.53
C ILE A 53 5.75 8.08 -16.71
N ILE A 54 5.18 7.89 -17.90
CA ILE A 54 5.69 8.49 -19.14
C ILE A 54 4.78 9.61 -19.68
N LYS A 55 3.54 9.71 -19.19
CA LYS A 55 2.55 10.70 -19.61
C LYS A 55 1.47 10.87 -18.55
#